data_AF-A0A6I0E9J5-F1
#
_entry.id   AF-A0A6I0E9J5-F1
#
_cell.length_a   1.000
_cell.length_b   1.000
_cell.length_c   1.000
_cell.angle_alpha   90.00
_cell.angle_beta   90.00
_cell.angle_gamma   90.00
#
_symmetry.space_group_name_H-M   'P 1'
#
loop_
_entity.id
_entity.type
_entity.pdbx_description
1 polymer ?
#
loop_
_entity_poly.entity_id
_entity_poly.type
_entity_poly.pdbx_seq_one_letter_code
_entity_poly.pdbx_strand_id
1 'polypeptide(L)'
;MIQPFDGGKFDKRFDAVLKPAVTGAGLDPYRVDRDPGASIPIDQIEVGIRQAALCLADITSDNPNVWFELGYAIAVGKDICLICSEERTTKYPFDVQHRNIIRYSTDAPQDFAALADKITARLNALLQKQEATAIIPQVSKDEAGLTGLREFEISCIAVLGVELAGLNDTLSAYRLRKAMEKLGYTNLASNVAVRQLKNRRLIESFNATDDDGSTYEVYGITDAGWAWIDENIHHLNVAYETRRKLSEDEIPF
;
A
#
# COMPACT_ATOMS: atom_id res chain seq x y z
N MET A 1 4.63 -12.47 -6.90
CA MET A 1 5.86 -12.34 -7.71
C MET A 1 5.45 -12.05 -9.14
N ILE A 2 6.16 -11.14 -9.82
CA ILE A 2 5.90 -10.79 -11.23
C ILE A 2 7.15 -11.16 -12.02
N GLN A 3 7.12 -12.27 -12.76
CA GLN A 3 8.30 -12.76 -13.50
C GLN A 3 7.88 -13.67 -14.66
N PRO A 4 8.75 -13.92 -15.65
CA PRO A 4 8.50 -14.95 -16.66
C PRO A 4 8.42 -16.35 -16.03
N PHE A 5 7.48 -17.17 -16.50
CA PHE A 5 7.41 -18.60 -16.17
C PHE A 5 7.98 -19.38 -17.36
N ASP A 6 9.17 -19.94 -17.22
CA ASP A 6 9.92 -20.53 -18.33
C ASP A 6 10.31 -21.99 -18.13
N GLY A 7 10.04 -22.57 -16.95
CA GLY A 7 10.54 -23.88 -16.53
C GLY A 7 12.08 -23.93 -16.44
N GLY A 8 12.73 -22.77 -16.52
CA GLY A 8 14.13 -22.62 -16.87
C GLY A 8 14.86 -21.73 -15.89
N LYS A 9 15.48 -20.68 -16.41
CA LYS A 9 16.39 -19.83 -15.61
C LYS A 9 15.62 -18.99 -14.60
N PHE A 10 14.43 -18.50 -14.95
CA PHE A 10 13.62 -17.67 -14.06
C PHE A 10 13.02 -18.52 -12.94
N ASP A 11 12.54 -19.72 -13.26
CA ASP A 11 12.05 -20.66 -12.25
C ASP A 11 13.12 -21.10 -11.25
N LYS A 12 14.31 -21.48 -11.74
CA LYS A 12 15.43 -21.84 -10.87
C LYS A 12 15.88 -20.66 -10.00
N ARG A 13 15.94 -19.45 -10.57
CA ARG A 13 16.29 -18.23 -9.83
C ARG A 13 15.25 -17.90 -8.76
N PHE A 14 13.97 -18.13 -9.05
CA PHE A 14 12.92 -17.98 -8.04
C PHE A 14 13.19 -18.88 -6.83
N ASP A 15 13.39 -20.18 -7.05
CA ASP A 15 13.59 -21.13 -5.95
C ASP A 15 14.89 -20.89 -5.18
N ALA A 16 15.98 -20.60 -5.88
CA ALA A 16 17.31 -20.50 -5.28
C ALA A 16 17.61 -19.12 -4.67
N VAL A 17 16.98 -18.05 -5.16
CA VAL A 17 17.39 -16.68 -4.83
C VAL A 17 16.21 -15.83 -4.36
N LEU A 18 15.16 -15.72 -5.18
CA LEU A 18 14.08 -14.76 -4.90
C LEU A 18 13.23 -15.22 -3.70
N LYS A 19 12.87 -16.50 -3.64
CA LYS A 19 12.07 -17.08 -2.56
C LYS A 19 12.79 -16.94 -1.19
N PRO A 20 14.07 -17.33 -1.04
CA PRO A 20 14.81 -17.07 0.20
C PRO A 20 14.91 -15.60 0.57
N ALA A 21 15.16 -14.70 -0.39
CA ALA A 21 15.26 -13.26 -0.12
C ALA A 21 13.93 -12.66 0.39
N VAL A 22 12.81 -13.03 -0.23
CA VAL A 22 11.48 -12.59 0.20
C VAL A 22 11.16 -13.15 1.60
N THR A 23 11.45 -14.42 1.84
CA THR A 23 11.25 -15.05 3.16
C THR A 23 12.15 -14.41 4.22
N GLY A 24 13.38 -14.03 3.87
CA GLY A 24 14.32 -13.32 4.74
C GLY A 24 13.84 -11.92 5.15
N ALA A 25 12.94 -11.32 4.37
CA ALA A 25 12.24 -10.08 4.72
C ALA A 25 10.96 -10.31 5.54
N GLY A 26 10.68 -11.55 5.97
CA GLY A 26 9.48 -11.89 6.73
C GLY A 26 8.19 -11.96 5.90
N LEU A 27 8.31 -12.03 4.56
CA LEU A 27 7.17 -12.08 3.64
C LEU A 27 7.01 -13.49 3.04
N ASP A 28 5.78 -13.83 2.64
CA ASP A 28 5.50 -15.08 1.94
C ASP A 28 5.51 -14.90 0.40
N PRO A 29 6.44 -15.54 -0.33
CA PRO A 29 6.53 -15.41 -1.77
C PRO A 29 5.43 -16.20 -2.50
N TYR A 30 4.47 -15.47 -3.07
CA TYR A 30 3.36 -16.05 -3.85
C TYR A 30 3.61 -16.06 -5.37
N ARG A 31 3.24 -17.17 -6.02
CA ARG A 31 3.26 -17.41 -7.48
C ARG A 31 2.00 -18.14 -7.91
N VAL A 32 1.23 -17.52 -8.83
CA VAL A 32 -0.05 -18.06 -9.31
C VAL A 32 0.09 -19.38 -10.05
N ASP A 33 1.17 -19.57 -10.81
CA ASP A 33 1.40 -20.79 -11.60
C ASP A 33 1.69 -22.03 -10.74
N ARG A 34 1.98 -21.81 -9.45
CA ARG A 34 2.21 -22.86 -8.45
C ARG A 34 1.01 -23.08 -7.54
N ASP A 35 -0.09 -22.36 -7.74
CA ASP A 35 -1.32 -22.53 -6.97
C ASP A 35 -2.27 -23.51 -7.68
N PRO A 36 -2.47 -24.73 -7.16
CA PRO A 36 -3.40 -25.70 -7.74
C PRO A 36 -4.87 -25.26 -7.63
N GLY A 37 -5.19 -24.28 -6.79
CA GLY A 37 -6.52 -23.65 -6.67
C GLY A 37 -6.80 -22.57 -7.71
N ALA A 38 -5.85 -22.27 -8.61
CA ALA A 38 -6.00 -21.23 -9.61
C ALA A 38 -6.94 -21.64 -10.76
N SER A 39 -8.21 -21.21 -10.69
CA SER A 39 -9.23 -21.56 -11.70
C SER A 39 -9.15 -20.70 -12.97
N ILE A 40 -8.90 -19.40 -12.82
CA ILE A 40 -8.67 -18.45 -13.92
C ILE A 40 -7.40 -17.66 -13.57
N PRO A 41 -6.26 -17.92 -14.22
CA PRO A 41 -4.99 -17.31 -13.85
C PRO A 41 -5.02 -15.77 -13.85
N ILE A 42 -5.72 -15.15 -14.81
CA ILE A 42 -5.74 -13.69 -14.98
C ILE A 42 -6.43 -12.98 -13.80
N ASP A 43 -7.65 -13.39 -13.44
CA ASP A 43 -8.39 -12.76 -12.33
C ASP A 43 -7.64 -12.95 -11.00
N GLN A 44 -6.99 -14.10 -10.83
CA GLN A 44 -6.22 -14.38 -9.61
C GLN A 44 -4.90 -13.61 -9.55
N ILE A 45 -4.28 -13.29 -10.69
CA ILE A 45 -3.11 -12.41 -10.74
C ILE A 45 -3.50 -11.02 -10.25
N GLU A 46 -4.60 -10.45 -10.76
CA GLU A 46 -5.06 -9.13 -10.33
C GLU A 46 -5.42 -9.08 -8.85
N VAL A 47 -6.17 -10.08 -8.37
CA VAL A 47 -6.51 -10.22 -6.94
C VAL A 47 -5.25 -10.38 -6.10
N GLY A 48 -4.31 -11.24 -6.53
CA GLY A 48 -3.05 -11.47 -5.86
C GLY A 48 -2.20 -10.20 -5.77
N ILE A 49 -2.09 -9.42 -6.85
CA ILE A 49 -1.39 -8.13 -6.84
C ILE A 49 -2.06 -7.16 -5.87
N ARG A 50 -3.41 -7.07 -5.89
CA ARG A 50 -4.15 -6.17 -5.00
C ARG A 50 -4.02 -6.54 -3.52
N GLN A 51 -3.94 -7.83 -3.21
CA GLN A 51 -3.83 -8.34 -1.84
C GLN A 51 -2.39 -8.40 -1.33
N ALA A 52 -1.39 -8.44 -2.21
CA ALA A 52 0.02 -8.50 -1.81
C ALA A 52 0.44 -7.26 -0.99
N ALA A 53 1.27 -7.46 0.03
CA ALA A 53 1.87 -6.36 0.79
C ALA A 53 2.73 -5.46 -0.12
N LEU A 54 3.48 -6.08 -1.03
CA LEU A 54 4.31 -5.44 -2.05
C LEU A 54 4.54 -6.43 -3.21
N CYS A 55 5.04 -5.92 -4.34
CA CYS A 55 5.37 -6.74 -5.49
C CYS A 55 6.88 -6.77 -5.73
N LEU A 56 7.43 -7.94 -6.06
CA LEU A 56 8.77 -8.07 -6.62
C LEU A 56 8.63 -8.47 -8.09
N ALA A 57 9.28 -7.71 -8.97
CA ALA A 57 9.19 -7.89 -10.41
C ALA A 57 10.56 -8.05 -11.08
N ASP A 58 10.75 -9.15 -11.82
CA ASP A 58 11.93 -9.38 -12.68
C ASP A 58 11.63 -8.88 -14.11
N ILE A 59 12.23 -7.74 -14.44
CA ILE A 59 12.06 -7.05 -15.74
C ILE A 59 13.25 -7.28 -16.69
N THR A 60 13.98 -8.38 -16.49
CA THR A 60 15.14 -8.72 -17.33
C THR A 60 14.77 -8.87 -18.80
N SER A 61 13.64 -9.53 -19.09
CA SER A 61 13.14 -9.73 -20.46
C SER A 61 11.95 -8.82 -20.77
N ASP A 62 11.69 -8.59 -22.06
CA ASP A 62 10.50 -7.87 -22.52
C ASP A 62 9.28 -8.80 -22.62
N ASN A 63 8.95 -9.47 -21.51
CA ASN A 63 7.80 -10.37 -21.44
C ASN A 63 6.49 -9.55 -21.34
N PRO A 64 5.53 -9.70 -22.27
CA PRO A 64 4.28 -8.94 -22.25
C PRO A 64 3.44 -9.12 -20.98
N ASN A 65 3.43 -10.32 -20.39
CA ASN A 65 2.67 -10.60 -19.17
C ASN A 65 3.29 -9.90 -17.97
N VAL A 66 4.63 -9.91 -17.86
CA VAL A 66 5.37 -9.17 -16.82
C VAL A 66 5.07 -7.67 -16.92
N TRP A 67 5.04 -7.11 -18.13
CA TRP A 67 4.72 -5.70 -18.33
C TRP A 67 3.28 -5.37 -17.96
N PHE A 68 2.32 -6.23 -18.30
CA PHE A 68 0.93 -6.07 -17.92
C PHE A 68 0.76 -6.07 -16.40
N GLU A 69 1.31 -7.08 -15.72
CA GLU A 69 1.27 -7.21 -14.26
C GLU A 69 1.95 -6.03 -13.56
N LEU A 70 3.12 -5.60 -14.06
CA LEU A 70 3.82 -4.44 -13.52
C LEU A 70 3.01 -3.16 -13.70
N GLY A 71 2.43 -2.95 -14.88
CA GLY A 71 1.56 -1.81 -15.16
C GLY A 71 0.36 -1.77 -14.22
N TYR A 72 -0.27 -2.93 -14.00
CA TYR A 72 -1.38 -3.05 -13.05
C TYR A 72 -0.95 -2.77 -11.61
N ALA A 73 0.17 -3.34 -11.15
CA ALA A 73 0.72 -3.09 -9.81
C ALA A 73 1.01 -1.60 -9.58
N ILE A 74 1.52 -0.90 -10.61
CA ILE A 74 1.71 0.55 -10.58
C ILE A 74 0.36 1.27 -10.48
N ALA A 75 -0.63 0.90 -11.30
CA ALA A 75 -1.94 1.55 -11.34
C ALA A 75 -2.71 1.44 -10.02
N VAL A 76 -2.59 0.30 -9.32
CA VAL A 76 -3.20 0.10 -7.99
C VAL A 76 -2.36 0.67 -6.84
N GLY A 77 -1.22 1.30 -7.13
CA GLY A 77 -0.38 1.98 -6.14
C GLY A 77 0.40 1.03 -5.22
N LYS A 78 0.75 -0.16 -5.68
CA LYS A 78 1.58 -1.09 -4.90
C LYS A 78 3.04 -0.62 -4.85
N ASP A 79 3.68 -0.84 -3.71
CA ASP A 79 5.13 -0.74 -3.64
C ASP A 79 5.78 -1.88 -4.41
N ILE A 80 6.78 -1.56 -5.23
CA ILE A 80 7.39 -2.51 -6.16
C ILE A 80 8.91 -2.52 -5.97
N CYS A 81 9.48 -3.71 -5.82
CA CYS A 81 10.91 -4.00 -5.90
C CYS A 81 11.23 -4.51 -7.31
N LEU A 82 11.90 -3.69 -8.12
CA LEU A 82 12.30 -4.05 -9.47
C LEU A 82 13.70 -4.67 -9.48
N ILE A 83 13.87 -5.78 -10.18
CA ILE A 83 15.16 -6.39 -10.45
C ILE A 83 15.37 -6.55 -11.95
N CYS A 84 16.61 -6.39 -12.41
CA CYS A 84 16.97 -6.61 -13.80
C CYS A 84 18.39 -7.16 -13.90
N SER A 85 18.55 -8.28 -14.61
CA SER A 85 19.89 -8.77 -14.93
C SER A 85 20.60 -7.79 -15.85
N GLU A 86 21.92 -7.70 -15.71
CA GLU A 86 22.79 -6.93 -16.58
C GLU A 86 22.86 -7.49 -18.01
N GLU A 87 22.37 -8.71 -18.24
CA GLU A 87 22.23 -9.29 -19.58
C GLU A 87 21.21 -8.55 -20.48
N ARG A 88 20.35 -7.69 -19.90
CA ARG A 88 19.37 -6.92 -20.65
C ARG A 88 20.05 -5.93 -21.59
N THR A 89 19.69 -6.00 -22.88
CA THR A 89 20.22 -5.12 -23.94
C THR A 89 19.26 -4.01 -24.36
N THR A 90 17.97 -4.13 -24.04
CA THR A 90 16.92 -3.18 -24.42
C THR A 90 16.75 -2.10 -23.35
N LYS A 91 16.36 -0.90 -23.79
CA LYS A 91 16.04 0.19 -22.85
C LYS A 91 14.78 -0.14 -22.06
N TYR A 92 14.66 0.41 -20.86
CA TYR A 92 13.42 0.32 -20.09
C TYR A 92 12.35 1.25 -20.68
N PRO A 93 11.07 0.91 -20.58
CA PRO A 93 9.97 1.84 -20.85
C PRO A 93 10.11 3.11 -20.00
N PHE A 94 9.59 4.24 -20.51
CA PHE A 94 9.70 5.55 -19.87
C PHE A 94 9.13 5.56 -18.43
N ASP A 95 8.02 4.86 -18.20
CA ASP A 95 7.36 4.75 -16.89
C ASP A 95 8.11 3.89 -15.85
N VAL A 96 9.14 3.17 -16.30
CA VAL A 96 9.94 2.24 -15.49
C VAL A 96 11.37 2.73 -15.29
N GLN A 97 11.98 3.39 -16.29
CA GLN A 97 13.41 3.75 -16.29
C GLN A 97 13.85 4.64 -15.11
N HIS A 98 12.92 5.45 -14.56
CA HIS A 98 13.20 6.36 -13.43
C HIS A 98 12.96 5.73 -12.06
N ARG A 99 12.54 4.46 -12.02
CA ARG A 99 12.32 3.73 -10.77
C ARG A 99 13.63 3.12 -10.27
N ASN A 100 13.70 2.84 -8.98
CA ASN A 100 14.84 2.13 -8.42
C ASN A 100 14.83 0.67 -8.89
N ILE A 101 15.82 0.30 -9.72
CA ILE A 101 15.98 -1.03 -10.30
C ILE A 101 17.27 -1.63 -9.73
N ILE A 102 17.15 -2.76 -9.04
CA ILE A 102 18.30 -3.54 -8.57
C ILE A 102 18.89 -4.27 -9.78
N ARG A 103 20.06 -3.81 -10.24
CA ARG A 103 20.83 -4.51 -11.27
C ARG A 103 21.72 -5.58 -10.66
N TYR A 104 21.83 -6.72 -11.36
CA TYR A 104 22.65 -7.84 -10.92
C TYR A 104 23.31 -8.57 -12.09
N SER A 105 24.51 -9.09 -11.87
CA SER A 105 25.19 -10.00 -12.80
C SER A 105 24.77 -11.46 -12.54
N THR A 106 24.98 -12.32 -13.54
CA THR A 106 24.79 -13.77 -13.45
C THR A 106 26.11 -14.53 -13.67
N ASP A 107 27.24 -13.86 -13.56
CA ASP A 107 28.56 -14.41 -13.91
C ASP A 107 29.08 -15.39 -12.84
N ALA A 108 28.75 -15.16 -11.57
CA ALA A 108 29.20 -15.98 -10.46
C ALA A 108 28.10 -16.22 -9.39
N PRO A 109 28.19 -17.32 -8.62
CA PRO A 109 27.25 -17.61 -7.52
C PRO A 109 27.12 -16.48 -6.49
N GLN A 110 28.20 -15.75 -6.24
CA GLN A 110 28.22 -14.61 -5.32
C GLN A 110 27.31 -13.46 -5.77
N ASP A 111 27.08 -13.31 -7.08
CA ASP A 111 26.23 -12.24 -7.62
C ASP A 111 24.76 -12.49 -7.26
N PHE A 112 24.36 -13.77 -7.20
CA PHE A 112 23.03 -14.16 -6.73
C PHE A 112 22.86 -13.97 -5.23
N ALA A 113 23.90 -14.22 -4.43
CA ALA A 113 23.87 -13.92 -3.00
C ALA A 113 23.72 -12.41 -2.76
N ALA A 114 24.52 -11.59 -3.46
CA ALA A 114 24.41 -10.14 -3.40
C ALA A 114 23.04 -9.62 -3.89
N LEU A 115 22.45 -10.26 -4.91
CA LEU A 115 21.09 -9.97 -5.33
C LEU A 115 20.07 -10.25 -4.22
N ALA A 116 20.15 -11.41 -3.55
CA ALA A 116 19.27 -11.77 -2.45
C ALA A 116 19.34 -10.75 -1.30
N ASP A 117 20.56 -10.33 -0.92
CA ASP A 117 20.77 -9.34 0.13
C ASP A 117 20.15 -7.98 -0.26
N LYS A 118 20.40 -7.52 -1.49
CA LYS A 118 19.84 -6.26 -2.01
C LYS A 118 18.31 -6.30 -2.07
N ILE A 119 17.72 -7.42 -2.48
CA ILE A 119 16.27 -7.62 -2.47
C ILE A 119 15.75 -7.52 -1.05
N THR A 120 16.31 -8.29 -0.12
CA THR A 120 15.87 -8.34 1.28
C THR A 120 15.91 -6.96 1.93
N ALA A 121 17.02 -6.24 1.76
CA ALA A 121 17.18 -4.87 2.24
C ALA A 121 16.14 -3.92 1.62
N ARG A 122 15.88 -4.03 0.31
CA ARG A 122 14.90 -3.21 -0.38
C ARG A 122 13.48 -3.49 0.10
N LEU A 123 13.11 -4.75 0.30
CA LEU A 123 11.80 -5.15 0.81
C LEU A 123 11.58 -4.60 2.22
N ASN A 124 12.55 -4.77 3.12
CA ASN A 124 12.49 -4.21 4.47
C ASN A 124 12.33 -2.68 4.46
N ALA A 125 13.06 -1.97 3.61
CA ALA A 125 12.94 -0.51 3.48
C ALA A 125 11.55 -0.08 2.97
N LEU A 126 10.94 -0.86 2.07
CA LEU A 126 9.56 -0.59 1.60
C LEU A 126 8.55 -0.83 2.72
N LEU A 127 8.68 -1.91 3.49
CA LEU A 127 7.81 -2.21 4.64
C LEU A 127 7.91 -1.13 5.71
N GLN A 128 9.11 -0.70 6.09
CA GLN A 128 9.31 0.39 7.05
C GLN A 128 8.69 1.70 6.55
N LYS A 129 8.78 1.99 5.25
CA LYS A 129 8.12 3.17 4.66
C LYS A 129 6.59 3.04 4.75
N GLN A 130 6.04 1.85 4.51
CA GLN A 130 4.61 1.59 4.67
C GLN A 130 4.17 1.82 6.12
N GLU A 131 4.91 1.30 7.10
CA GLU A 131 4.66 1.51 8.53
C GLU A 131 4.73 3.00 8.91
N ALA A 132 5.78 3.71 8.47
CA ALA A 132 5.94 5.14 8.73
C ALA A 132 4.85 6.01 8.06
N THR A 133 4.32 5.57 6.92
CA THR A 133 3.19 6.23 6.23
C THR A 133 1.84 5.83 6.82
N ALA A 134 1.77 4.65 7.46
CA ALA A 134 0.62 4.15 8.19
C ALA A 134 0.55 4.71 9.63
N ILE A 135 1.46 5.62 10.02
CA ILE A 135 1.28 6.53 11.17
C ILE A 135 0.20 7.57 10.81
N ILE A 136 -1.00 7.05 10.59
CA ILE A 136 -2.30 7.71 10.72
C ILE A 136 -2.94 6.93 11.88
N PRO A 137 -3.54 7.58 12.89
CA PRO A 137 -3.60 7.07 14.26
C PRO A 137 -4.18 5.64 14.34
N GLN A 138 -3.31 4.66 14.61
CA GLN A 138 -3.73 3.36 15.14
C GLN A 138 -3.98 3.57 16.63
N VAL A 139 -5.19 4.01 16.96
CA VAL A 139 -5.61 4.16 18.35
C VAL A 139 -5.78 2.76 18.93
N SER A 140 -5.04 2.48 20.00
CA SER A 140 -4.98 1.18 20.69
C SER A 140 -6.35 0.55 20.94
N LYS A 141 -6.44 -0.78 20.75
CA LYS A 141 -7.65 -1.63 20.89
C LYS A 141 -8.40 -1.54 22.23
N ASP A 142 -7.84 -0.88 23.23
CA ASP A 142 -8.37 -0.84 24.61
C ASP A 142 -9.07 0.49 24.99
N GLU A 143 -9.21 1.48 24.10
CA GLU A 143 -9.77 2.80 24.46
C GLU A 143 -11.26 3.02 24.13
N ALA A 144 -12.01 1.98 23.73
CA ALA A 144 -13.46 2.11 23.54
C ALA A 144 -14.20 2.57 24.82
N GLY A 145 -13.57 2.43 25.99
CA GLY A 145 -14.06 2.91 27.28
C GLY A 145 -13.75 4.39 27.59
N LEU A 146 -12.80 5.03 26.92
CA LEU A 146 -12.37 6.42 27.19
C LEU A 146 -13.01 7.44 26.24
N THR A 147 -13.23 7.10 24.97
CA THR A 147 -13.70 8.05 23.94
C THR A 147 -15.14 7.81 23.48
N GLY A 148 -15.73 6.66 23.86
CA GLY A 148 -17.08 6.24 23.50
C GLY A 148 -17.26 5.77 22.05
N LEU A 149 -16.22 5.86 21.20
CA LEU A 149 -16.19 5.34 19.83
C LEU A 149 -15.27 4.13 19.72
N ARG A 150 -15.57 3.21 18.81
CA ARG A 150 -14.70 2.08 18.45
C ARG A 150 -13.61 2.55 17.50
N GLU A 151 -12.51 1.82 17.45
CA GLU A 151 -11.32 2.11 16.64
C GLU A 151 -11.65 2.53 15.19
N PHE A 152 -12.47 1.73 14.50
CA PHE A 152 -12.84 2.01 13.11
C PHE A 152 -13.78 3.23 12.94
N GLU A 153 -14.52 3.62 13.99
CA GLU A 153 -15.31 4.86 14.01
C GLU A 153 -14.38 6.06 14.20
N ILE A 154 -13.37 5.94 15.07
CA ILE A 154 -12.34 6.96 15.30
C ILE A 154 -11.51 7.17 14.02
N SER A 155 -11.04 6.09 13.38
CA SER A 155 -10.31 6.19 12.12
C SER A 155 -11.15 6.85 11.02
N CYS A 156 -12.46 6.55 10.96
CA CYS A 156 -13.35 7.15 9.96
C CYS A 156 -13.51 8.66 10.14
N ILE A 157 -13.76 9.13 11.37
CA ILE A 157 -13.92 10.57 11.63
C ILE A 157 -12.58 11.31 11.54
N ALA A 158 -11.46 10.68 11.90
CA ALA A 158 -10.11 11.22 11.73
C ALA A 158 -9.73 11.38 10.25
N VAL A 159 -10.05 10.39 9.40
CA VAL A 159 -9.85 10.48 7.95
C VAL A 159 -10.62 11.67 7.37
N LEU A 160 -11.87 11.86 7.79
CA LEU A 160 -12.62 13.06 7.40
C LEU A 160 -11.90 14.32 7.87
N GLY A 161 -11.47 14.39 9.13
CA GLY A 161 -10.77 15.57 9.66
C GLY A 161 -9.47 15.91 8.93
N VAL A 162 -8.74 14.91 8.43
CA VAL A 162 -7.48 15.09 7.69
C VAL A 162 -7.70 15.44 6.22
N GLU A 163 -8.72 14.86 5.58
CA GLU A 163 -8.96 15.02 4.14
C GLU A 163 -9.77 16.27 3.77
N LEU A 164 -10.51 16.84 4.73
CA LEU A 164 -11.27 18.07 4.53
C LEU A 164 -10.35 19.29 4.57
N ALA A 165 -10.42 20.16 3.56
CA ALA A 165 -9.60 21.37 3.50
C ALA A 165 -10.17 22.50 4.37
N GLY A 166 -11.49 22.54 4.55
CA GLY A 166 -12.22 23.42 5.46
C GLY A 166 -13.21 22.68 6.36
N LEU A 167 -13.61 23.32 7.46
CA LEU A 167 -14.51 22.74 8.47
C LEU A 167 -15.91 22.39 7.94
N ASN A 168 -16.33 23.03 6.85
CA ASN A 168 -17.62 22.82 6.19
C ASN A 168 -17.49 22.05 4.85
N ASP A 169 -16.29 21.57 4.52
CA ASP A 169 -16.11 20.79 3.31
C ASP A 169 -16.69 19.39 3.47
N THR A 170 -16.80 18.69 2.34
CA THR A 170 -17.28 17.31 2.30
C THR A 170 -16.32 16.41 1.52
N LEU A 171 -16.32 15.13 1.87
CA LEU A 171 -15.51 14.10 1.23
C LEU A 171 -16.41 13.06 0.57
N SER A 172 -16.12 12.70 -0.68
CA SER A 172 -16.90 11.66 -1.38
C SER A 172 -16.80 10.30 -0.71
N ALA A 173 -17.90 9.54 -0.75
CA ALA A 173 -17.95 8.20 -0.18
C ALA A 173 -16.87 7.27 -0.75
N TYR A 174 -16.55 7.42 -2.03
CA TYR A 174 -15.45 6.70 -2.67
C TYR A 174 -14.09 7.02 -2.04
N ARG A 175 -13.78 8.33 -1.84
CA ARG A 175 -12.51 8.75 -1.23
C ARG A 175 -12.40 8.30 0.22
N LEU A 176 -13.47 8.48 1.00
CA LEU A 176 -13.52 8.00 2.38
C LEU A 176 -13.28 6.49 2.44
N ARG A 177 -13.96 5.70 1.60
CA ARG A 177 -13.78 4.25 1.53
C ARG A 177 -12.34 3.88 1.18
N LYS A 178 -11.75 4.51 0.16
CA LYS A 178 -10.37 4.24 -0.26
C LYS A 178 -9.34 4.56 0.82
N ALA A 179 -9.54 5.64 1.56
CA ALA A 179 -8.71 6.00 2.70
C ALA A 179 -8.84 4.96 3.84
N MET A 180 -10.06 4.53 4.17
CA MET A 180 -10.30 3.48 5.16
C MET A 180 -9.70 2.12 4.75
N GLU A 181 -9.78 1.75 3.47
CA GLU A 181 -9.14 0.54 2.92
C GLU A 181 -7.61 0.61 3.07
N LYS A 182 -7.00 1.79 2.86
CA LYS A 182 -5.57 2.02 3.09
C LYS A 182 -5.17 1.84 4.56
N LEU A 183 -6.09 2.06 5.49
CA LEU A 183 -5.91 1.80 6.92
C LEU A 183 -6.19 0.32 7.31
N GLY A 184 -6.48 -0.56 6.34
CA GLY A 184 -6.73 -1.98 6.58
C GLY A 184 -8.19 -2.32 6.93
N TYR A 185 -9.11 -1.36 6.86
CA TYR A 185 -10.52 -1.61 7.12
C TYR A 185 -11.26 -2.13 5.89
N THR A 186 -12.15 -3.09 6.11
CA THR A 186 -13.03 -3.61 5.05
C THR A 186 -14.12 -2.60 4.69
N ASN A 187 -14.71 -2.74 3.50
CA ASN A 187 -15.88 -1.95 3.10
C ASN A 187 -17.03 -2.03 4.12
N LEU A 188 -17.24 -3.21 4.73
CA LEU A 188 -18.25 -3.36 5.79
C LEU A 188 -17.92 -2.50 7.01
N ALA A 189 -16.67 -2.48 7.46
CA ALA A 189 -16.24 -1.65 8.59
C ALA A 189 -16.45 -0.16 8.29
N SER A 190 -16.09 0.31 7.09
CA SER A 190 -16.32 1.69 6.65
C SER A 190 -17.80 2.07 6.66
N ASN A 191 -18.67 1.22 6.11
CA ASN A 191 -20.12 1.48 6.08
C ASN A 191 -20.74 1.49 7.48
N VAL A 192 -20.30 0.58 8.35
CA VAL A 192 -20.75 0.55 9.75
C VAL A 192 -20.25 1.78 10.50
N ALA A 193 -19.02 2.24 10.25
CA ALA A 193 -18.47 3.47 10.83
C ALA A 193 -19.36 4.67 10.48
N VAL A 194 -19.58 4.89 9.19
CA VAL A 194 -20.40 5.99 8.67
C VAL A 194 -21.80 5.94 9.28
N ARG A 195 -22.44 4.76 9.27
CA ARG A 195 -23.79 4.59 9.84
C ARG A 195 -23.84 4.99 11.31
N GLN A 196 -22.85 4.59 12.10
CA GLN A 196 -22.86 4.80 13.55
C GLN A 196 -22.50 6.24 13.93
N LEU A 197 -21.54 6.85 13.21
CA LEU A 197 -21.21 8.25 13.36
C LEU A 197 -22.39 9.15 12.98
N LYS A 198 -23.14 8.81 11.92
CA LYS A 198 -24.40 9.51 11.55
C LYS A 198 -25.46 9.36 12.64
N ASN A 199 -25.66 8.15 13.19
CA ASN A 199 -26.61 7.93 14.28
C ASN A 199 -26.29 8.77 15.53
N ARG A 200 -24.99 8.97 15.79
CA ARG A 200 -24.49 9.84 16.87
C ARG A 200 -24.43 11.32 16.50
N ARG A 201 -24.80 11.68 15.26
CA ARG A 201 -24.77 13.04 14.70
C ARG A 201 -23.38 13.68 14.69
N LEU A 202 -22.32 12.86 14.64
CA LEU A 202 -20.94 13.36 14.53
C LEU A 202 -20.54 13.66 13.08
N ILE A 203 -21.20 13.01 12.13
CA ILE A 203 -21.05 13.29 10.71
C ILE A 203 -22.43 13.37 10.07
N GLU A 204 -22.47 13.98 8.89
CA GLU A 204 -23.66 14.08 8.06
C GLU A 204 -23.35 13.70 6.61
N SER A 205 -24.40 13.47 5.82
CA SER A 205 -24.29 13.06 4.42
C SER A 205 -25.09 13.99 3.52
N PHE A 206 -24.54 14.30 2.36
CA PHE A 206 -25.19 15.08 1.32
C PHE A 206 -25.08 14.36 -0.03
N ASN A 207 -25.89 14.78 -0.98
CA ASN A 207 -25.69 14.43 -2.38
C ASN A 207 -24.99 15.59 -3.06
N ALA A 208 -23.82 15.32 -3.62
CA ALA A 208 -23.15 16.22 -4.54
C ALA A 208 -23.45 15.80 -5.98
N THR A 209 -23.32 16.73 -6.90
CA THR A 209 -23.44 16.48 -8.34
C THR A 209 -22.10 16.83 -8.98
N ASP A 210 -21.60 15.98 -9.85
CA ASP A 210 -20.42 16.29 -10.66
C ASP A 210 -20.80 17.08 -11.93
N ASP A 211 -19.77 17.43 -12.71
CA ASP A 211 -19.92 18.20 -13.94
C ASP A 211 -20.73 17.46 -15.03
N ASP A 212 -20.90 16.14 -14.92
CA ASP A 212 -21.67 15.32 -15.86
C ASP A 212 -23.14 15.13 -15.45
N GLY A 213 -23.52 15.61 -14.26
CA GLY A 213 -24.87 15.51 -13.73
C GLY A 213 -25.13 14.27 -12.89
N SER A 214 -24.13 13.40 -12.70
CA SER A 214 -24.23 12.24 -11.81
C SER A 214 -24.19 12.68 -10.35
N THR A 215 -25.10 12.10 -9.57
CA THR A 215 -25.17 12.37 -8.12
C THR A 215 -24.40 11.32 -7.34
N TYR A 216 -23.64 11.76 -6.34
CA TYR A 216 -22.87 10.88 -5.46
C TYR A 216 -22.96 11.36 -4.01
N GLU A 217 -22.83 10.41 -3.08
CA GLU A 217 -22.88 10.71 -1.65
C GLU A 217 -21.53 11.27 -1.18
N VAL A 218 -21.60 12.36 -0.40
CA VAL A 218 -20.47 12.99 0.27
C VAL A 218 -20.76 13.11 1.77
N TYR A 219 -19.70 13.14 2.58
CA TYR A 219 -19.80 13.22 4.04
C TYR A 219 -19.06 14.44 4.58
N GLY A 220 -19.66 15.12 5.55
CA GLY A 220 -19.06 16.23 6.29
C GLY A 220 -19.05 15.93 7.79
N ILE A 221 -18.20 16.63 8.54
CA ILE A 221 -18.16 16.59 10.01
C ILE A 221 -19.09 17.68 10.54
N THR A 222 -19.96 17.33 11.47
CA THR A 222 -20.88 18.29 12.11
C THR A 222 -20.16 19.06 13.21
N ASP A 223 -20.76 20.14 13.74
CA ASP A 223 -20.25 20.83 14.93
C ASP A 223 -20.02 19.89 16.12
N ALA A 224 -20.92 18.91 16.31
CA ALA A 224 -20.76 17.90 17.37
C ALA A 224 -19.61 16.93 17.08
N GLY A 225 -19.33 16.63 15.82
CA GLY A 225 -18.17 15.86 15.40
C GLY A 225 -16.86 16.59 15.65
N TRP A 226 -16.80 17.89 15.32
CA TRP A 226 -15.64 18.73 15.60
C TRP A 226 -15.42 18.91 17.10
N ALA A 227 -16.48 19.14 17.88
CA ALA A 227 -16.39 19.19 19.34
C ALA A 227 -15.84 17.87 19.93
N TRP A 228 -16.30 16.72 19.42
CA TRP A 228 -15.74 15.43 19.82
C TRP A 228 -14.26 15.29 19.43
N ILE A 229 -13.86 15.73 18.24
CA ILE A 229 -12.45 15.73 17.81
C ILE A 229 -11.61 16.59 18.76
N ASP A 230 -12.06 17.79 19.11
CA ASP A 230 -11.36 18.70 20.01
C ASP A 230 -11.18 18.09 21.41
N GLU A 231 -12.24 17.48 21.96
CA GLU A 231 -12.19 16.80 23.25
C GLU A 231 -11.24 15.60 23.27
N ASN A 232 -11.03 14.96 22.12
CA ASN A 232 -10.24 13.74 21.98
C ASN A 232 -8.94 13.97 21.18
N ILE A 233 -8.55 15.22 20.95
CA ILE A 233 -7.44 15.59 20.07
C ILE A 233 -6.11 15.01 20.50
N HIS A 234 -5.94 14.75 21.81
CA HIS A 234 -4.72 14.14 22.36
C HIS A 234 -4.60 12.65 22.05
N HIS A 235 -5.70 11.97 21.75
CA HIS A 235 -5.75 10.56 21.34
C HIS A 235 -5.63 10.40 19.82
N LEU A 236 -5.96 11.47 19.07
CA LEU A 236 -5.75 11.55 17.64
C LEU A 236 -4.34 12.07 17.44
N ASN A 237 -3.40 11.25 16.96
CA ASN A 237 -1.99 11.64 16.83
C ASN A 237 -1.80 12.78 15.79
N VAL A 238 -2.09 14.04 16.15
CA VAL A 238 -2.18 15.22 15.25
C VAL A 238 -0.82 15.87 15.00
N ALA A 239 0.21 15.52 15.77
CA ALA A 239 1.56 15.99 15.53
C ALA A 239 2.22 15.16 14.42
N TYR A 240 2.67 15.83 13.35
CA TYR A 240 3.77 15.31 12.55
C TYR A 240 4.94 15.12 13.52
N GLU A 241 5.42 13.87 13.70
CA GLU A 241 6.75 13.68 14.27
C GLU A 241 7.71 14.47 13.37
N THR A 242 8.18 15.59 13.90
CA THR A 242 9.20 16.38 13.23
C THR A 242 10.37 15.44 13.09
N ARG A 243 10.67 14.99 11.85
CA ARG A 243 11.84 14.15 11.55
C ARG A 243 12.97 14.69 12.39
N ARG A 244 13.45 13.87 13.32
CA ARG A 244 14.69 14.12 14.04
C ARG A 244 15.69 14.53 12.96
N LYS A 245 16.16 15.79 12.98
CA LYS A 245 17.22 16.24 12.07
C LYS A 245 18.34 15.22 12.23
N LEU A 246 18.56 14.39 11.21
CA LEU A 246 19.81 13.67 11.08
C LEU A 246 20.87 14.76 11.10
N SER A 247 21.69 14.78 12.14
CA SER A 247 22.87 15.63 12.20
C SER A 247 23.68 15.36 10.93
N GLU A 248 24.19 16.42 10.30
CA GLU A 248 24.97 16.38 9.06
C GLU A 248 26.28 15.57 9.15
N ASP A 249 26.56 14.93 10.29
CA ASP A 249 27.80 14.19 10.57
C ASP A 249 27.74 12.67 10.33
N GLU A 250 26.61 12.10 9.90
CA GLU A 250 26.49 10.66 9.63
C GLU A 250 26.26 10.33 8.15
N ILE A 251 27.22 10.71 7.30
CA ILE A 251 27.40 10.09 5.98
C ILE A 251 28.60 9.12 6.07
N PRO A 252 28.39 7.79 6.19
CA PRO A 252 29.43 6.83 5.87
C PRO A 252 29.51 6.70 4.34
N PHE A 253 30.75 6.75 3.84
CA PHE A 253 31.17 6.54 2.45
C PHE A 253 30.50 5.34 1.76
#